data_AF-A0A0J7KQ07-F1
#
_entry.id   AF-A0A0J7KQ07-F1
#
_cell.length_a   1.000
_cell.length_b   1.000
_cell.length_c   1.000
_cell.angle_alpha   90.00
_cell.angle_beta   90.00
_cell.angle_gamma   90.00
#
_symmetry.space_group_name_H-M   'P 1'
#
loop_
_entity.id
_entity.type
_entity.pdbx_description
1 polymer ?
#
loop_
_entity_poly.entity_id
_entity_poly.type
_entity_poly.pdbx_seq_one_letter_code
_entity_poly.pdbx_strand_id
1 'polypeptide(L)'
;MLRDEIFVTKMNDKERAAWLSFQNVVENILGNHKSRNYKEIVSKVVENFRKLGCLMNLKLHFLDSHIDYFPENLGDYSEKQGERFHQDIL
;
A
#
# COMPACT_ATOMS: atom_id res chain seq x y z
N MET A 1 -13.31 2.65 3.61
CA MET A 1 -12.58 1.39 3.33
C MET A 1 -11.26 1.32 4.11
N LEU A 2 -10.25 2.15 3.86
CA LEU A 2 -8.97 2.11 4.58
C LEU A 2 -9.04 2.40 6.09
N ARG A 3 -10.08 3.07 6.59
CA ARG A 3 -10.29 3.37 8.03
C ARG A 3 -11.52 2.67 8.61
N ASP A 4 -12.08 1.73 7.86
CA ASP A 4 -13.28 1.02 8.29
C ASP A 4 -12.87 -0.14 9.21
N GLU A 5 -13.01 0.07 10.51
CA GLU A 5 -12.68 -0.94 11.51
C GLU A 5 -13.60 -2.16 11.43
N ILE A 6 -14.87 -1.95 11.06
CA ILE A 6 -15.85 -3.03 10.92
C ILE A 6 -15.42 -3.96 9.80
N PHE A 7 -14.89 -3.43 8.70
CA PHE A 7 -14.35 -4.23 7.60
C PHE A 7 -13.24 -5.17 8.06
N VAL A 8 -12.32 -4.70 8.90
CA VAL A 8 -11.22 -5.51 9.46
C VAL A 8 -11.75 -6.67 10.31
N THR A 9 -12.87 -6.49 11.02
CA THR A 9 -13.47 -7.56 11.84
C THR A 9 -14.06 -8.72 11.04
N LYS A 10 -14.27 -8.54 9.72
CA LYS A 10 -14.82 -9.58 8.84
C LYS A 10 -13.76 -10.48 8.21
N MET A 11 -12.49 -10.14 8.37
CA MET A 11 -11.36 -10.85 7.76
C MET A 11 -10.90 -12.03 8.62
N ASN A 12 -10.44 -13.10 7.97
CA ASN A 12 -9.66 -14.12 8.65
C ASN A 12 -8.23 -13.62 8.97
N ASP A 13 -7.45 -14.41 9.72
CA ASP A 13 -6.13 -13.99 10.18
C ASP A 13 -5.15 -13.63 9.05
N LYS A 14 -5.18 -14.37 7.93
CA LYS A 14 -4.28 -14.12 6.79
C LYS A 14 -4.68 -12.83 6.05
N GLU A 15 -5.97 -12.67 5.80
CA GLU A 15 -6.54 -11.47 5.18
C GLU A 15 -6.26 -10.23 6.04
N ARG A 16 -6.50 -10.34 7.35
CA ARG A 16 -6.26 -9.26 8.31
C ARG A 16 -4.79 -8.88 8.36
N ALA A 17 -3.87 -9.86 8.39
CA ALA A 17 -2.44 -9.58 8.38
C ALA A 17 -2.01 -8.85 7.09
N ALA A 18 -2.48 -9.30 5.92
CA ALA A 18 -2.22 -8.64 4.65
C ALA A 18 -2.79 -7.22 4.60
N TRP A 19 -4.05 -7.04 5.01
CA TRP A 19 -4.71 -5.75 5.04
C TRP A 19 -4.03 -4.74 5.97
N LEU A 20 -3.72 -5.15 7.20
CA LEU A 20 -3.01 -4.28 8.16
C LEU A 20 -1.61 -3.91 7.66
N SER A 21 -0.89 -4.83 7.02
CA SER A 21 0.40 -4.48 6.41
C SER A 21 0.27 -3.53 5.21
N PHE A 22 -0.81 -3.62 4.44
CA PHE A 22 -1.09 -2.68 3.36
C PHE A 22 -1.46 -1.29 3.89
N GLN A 23 -2.29 -1.19 4.92
CA GLN A 23 -2.57 0.07 5.60
C GLN A 23 -1.27 0.74 6.09
N ASN A 24 -0.36 -0.06 6.67
CA ASN A 24 0.93 0.43 7.12
C ASN A 24 1.79 1.04 6.00
N VAL A 25 1.76 0.45 4.79
CA VAL A 25 2.40 1.02 3.58
C VAL A 25 1.77 2.37 3.22
N VAL A 26 0.44 2.45 3.21
CA VAL A 26 -0.25 3.70 2.86
C VAL A 26 0.10 4.83 3.83
N GLU A 27 0.13 4.53 5.13
CA GLU A 27 0.35 5.54 6.17
C GLU A 27 1.81 6.02 6.25
N ASN A 28 2.77 5.12 6.05
CA ASN A 28 4.19 5.40 6.31
C ASN A 28 5.05 5.55 5.06
N ILE A 29 4.50 5.26 3.88
CA ILE A 29 5.24 5.35 2.62
C ILE A 29 4.51 6.25 1.64
N LEU A 30 3.25 5.95 1.32
CA LEU A 30 2.53 6.63 0.24
C LEU A 30 1.91 7.99 0.64
N GLY A 31 2.13 8.42 1.88
CA GLY A 31 1.69 9.70 2.39
C GLY A 31 2.67 10.84 2.12
N ASN A 32 2.58 11.87 2.94
CA ASN A 32 3.44 13.05 2.85
C ASN A 32 4.86 12.81 3.40
N HIS A 33 5.11 11.64 3.98
CA HIS A 33 6.41 11.27 4.53
C HIS A 33 6.67 9.79 4.29
N LYS A 34 7.92 9.46 3.95
CA LYS A 34 8.44 8.10 3.85
C LYS A 34 9.21 7.76 5.13
N SER A 35 8.76 6.77 5.87
CA SER A 35 9.36 6.37 7.14
C SER A 35 10.75 5.77 6.94
N ARG A 36 11.67 5.95 7.90
CA ARG A 36 13.05 5.40 7.78
C ARG A 36 13.09 3.87 7.67
N ASN A 37 12.08 3.17 8.17
CA ASN A 37 11.94 1.72 8.10
C ASN A 37 11.13 1.23 6.89
N TYR A 38 10.99 2.04 5.83
CA TYR A 38 10.19 1.69 4.64
C TYR A 38 10.53 0.30 4.06
N LYS A 39 11.80 -0.13 4.08
CA LYS A 39 12.22 -1.46 3.58
C LYS A 39 11.57 -2.61 4.34
N GLU A 40 11.50 -2.49 5.66
CA GLU A 40 10.86 -3.50 6.51
C GLU A 40 9.35 -3.54 6.25
N ILE A 41 8.74 -2.36 6.12
CA ILE A 41 7.31 -2.23 5.83
C ILE A 41 6.95 -2.89 4.50
N VAL A 42 7.75 -2.64 3.44
CA VAL A 42 7.54 -3.25 2.12
C VAL A 42 7.81 -4.75 2.15
N SER A 43 8.89 -5.21 2.78
CA SER A 43 9.16 -6.65 2.92
C SER A 43 8.01 -7.38 3.62
N LYS A 44 7.43 -6.76 4.65
CA LYS A 44 6.32 -7.33 5.42
C LYS A 44 5.03 -7.42 4.61
N VAL A 45 4.70 -6.39 3.80
CA VAL A 45 3.51 -6.45 2.94
C VAL A 45 3.67 -7.52 1.86
N VAL A 46 4.84 -7.61 1.23
CA VAL A 46 5.13 -8.63 0.20
C VAL A 46 4.99 -10.03 0.79
N GLU A 47 5.54 -10.26 1.99
CA GLU A 47 5.45 -11.55 2.66
C GLU A 47 4.01 -11.93 3.01
N ASN A 48 3.23 -11.00 3.55
CA ASN A 48 1.83 -11.25 3.91
C ASN A 48 0.95 -11.52 2.69
N PHE A 49 1.16 -10.80 1.57
CA PHE A 49 0.45 -11.06 0.33
C PHE A 49 0.83 -12.43 -0.26
N ARG A 50 2.09 -12.83 -0.17
CA ARG A 50 2.52 -14.18 -0.54
C ARG A 50 1.84 -15.25 0.33
N LYS A 51 1.74 -15.03 1.64
CA LYS A 51 1.01 -15.93 2.58
C LYS A 51 -0.49 -16.00 2.31
N LEU A 52 -1.07 -14.91 1.77
CA LEU A 52 -2.45 -14.86 1.32
C LEU A 52 -2.66 -15.61 -0.02
N GLY A 53 -1.58 -16.01 -0.70
CA GLY A 53 -1.63 -16.70 -1.99
C GLY A 53 -1.65 -15.74 -3.19
N CYS A 54 -1.41 -14.45 -2.97
CA CYS A 54 -1.31 -13.49 -4.06
C CYS A 54 -0.01 -13.71 -4.84
N LEU A 55 -0.12 -13.65 -6.17
CA LEU A 55 1.04 -13.57 -7.05
C LEU A 55 1.67 -12.18 -6.95
N MET A 56 2.97 -12.11 -7.23
CA MET A 56 3.70 -10.86 -7.36
C MET A 56 3.23 -10.11 -8.62
N ASN A 57 2.18 -9.31 -8.47
CA ASN A 57 1.70 -8.46 -9.54
C ASN A 57 2.68 -7.30 -9.79
N LEU A 58 2.55 -6.64 -10.95
CA LEU A 58 3.45 -5.56 -11.37
C LEU A 58 3.55 -4.43 -10.34
N LYS A 59 2.44 -4.06 -9.68
CA LYS A 59 2.42 -2.97 -8.68
C LYS A 59 3.20 -3.36 -7.42
N LEU A 60 3.02 -4.60 -6.95
CA LEU A 60 3.74 -5.11 -5.78
C LEU A 60 5.24 -5.28 -6.08
N HIS A 61 5.58 -5.77 -7.27
CA HIS A 61 6.97 -5.86 -7.74
C HIS A 61 7.64 -4.50 -7.83
N PHE A 62 6.92 -3.51 -8.40
CA PHE A 62 7.42 -2.14 -8.53
C PHE A 62 7.66 -1.51 -7.16
N LEU A 63 6.72 -1.69 -6.23
CA LEU A 63 6.88 -1.23 -4.85
C LEU A 63 8.09 -1.87 -4.18
N ASP A 64 8.28 -3.18 -4.29
CA ASP A 64 9.42 -3.90 -3.69
C ASP A 64 10.77 -3.49 -4.29
N SER A 65 10.84 -3.39 -5.62
CA SER A 65 12.10 -3.17 -6.34
C SER A 65 12.53 -1.70 -6.41
N HIS A 66 11.58 -0.76 -6.34
CA HIS A 66 11.86 0.66 -6.61
C HIS A 66 11.58 1.61 -5.44
N ILE A 67 11.28 1.10 -4.24
CA ILE A 67 11.00 1.96 -3.07
C ILE A 67 12.13 2.93 -2.71
N ASP A 68 13.38 2.56 -3.02
CA ASP A 68 14.56 3.41 -2.78
C ASP A 68 14.52 4.69 -3.61
N TYR A 69 13.89 4.66 -4.79
CA TYR A 69 13.76 5.79 -5.71
C TYR A 69 12.58 6.70 -5.41
N PHE A 70 11.67 6.29 -4.52
CA PHE A 70 10.51 7.10 -4.20
C PHE A 70 10.93 8.36 -3.44
N PRO A 71 10.36 9.55 -3.74
CA PRO A 71 10.65 10.76 -3.00
C PRO A 71 10.22 10.63 -1.53
N GLU A 72 10.78 11.46 -0.66
CA GLU A 72 10.41 11.44 0.77
C GLU A 72 8.96 11.84 1.02
N ASN A 73 8.40 12.71 0.18
CA ASN A 73 7.00 13.08 0.20
C ASN A 73 6.37 12.64 -1.12
N LEU A 74 5.58 11.56 -1.13
CA LEU A 74 4.86 11.10 -2.33
C LEU A 74 3.51 11.80 -2.49
N GLY A 75 2.92 12.27 -1.40
CA GLY A 75 1.66 13.01 -1.41
C GLY A 75 1.71 14.24 -2.33
N ASP A 76 2.84 14.94 -2.38
CA ASP A 76 3.05 16.12 -3.23
C ASP A 76 3.18 15.77 -4.73
N TYR A 77 3.66 14.56 -5.05
CA TYR A 77 3.79 14.07 -6.43
C TYR A 77 2.59 13.22 -6.87
N SER A 78 1.69 12.88 -5.94
CA SER A 78 0.47 12.17 -6.27
C SER A 78 -0.45 13.09 -7.07
N GLU A 79 -0.58 12.84 -8.37
CA GLU A 79 -1.60 13.50 -9.20
C GLU A 79 -2.99 13.03 -8.75
N LYS A 80 -3.52 13.62 -7.67
CA LYS A 80 -4.91 13.42 -7.25
C LYS A 80 -5.91 13.81 -8.35
N GLN A 81 -5.47 14.60 -9.33
CA GLN A 81 -6.28 14.99 -10.49
C GLN A 81 -6.41 13.88 -11.54
N GLY A 82 -5.36 13.08 -11.79
CA GLY A 82 -5.42 11.97 -12.76
C GLY A 82 -6.43 10.88 -12.39
N GLU A 83 -6.59 10.58 -11.10
CA GLU A 83 -7.62 9.63 -10.63
C GLU A 83 -9.05 10.17 -10.74
N ARG A 84 -9.27 11.49 -10.66
CA ARG A 84 -10.59 12.11 -10.87
C ARG A 84 -11.00 12.13 -12.34
N PHE A 85 -10.06 12.27 -13.27
CA PHE A 85 -10.34 12.22 -14.71
C PHE A 85 -10.96 10.89 -15.15
N HIS A 86 -10.77 9.80 -14.41
CA HIS A 86 -11.44 8.53 -14.67
C HIS A 86 -12.84 8.41 -14.04
N GLN A 87 -13.17 9.25 -13.06
CA GLN A 87 -14.47 9.27 -12.39
C GLN A 87 -15.45 10.27 -13.02
N ASP A 88 -14.94 11.37 -13.59
CA ASP A 88 -15.76 12.45 -14.16
C ASP A 88 -16.07 12.27 -15.67
N ILE A 89 -15.55 11.22 -16.33
CA ILE A 89 -15.79 10.90 -17.75
C ILE A 89 -16.85 9.77 -17.92
N LEU A 90 -17.49 9.33 -16.84
CA LEU A 90 -18.67 8.44 -16.90
C LEU A 90 -19.98 9.22 -16.74
#